data_AF-A0A8I1SSF8-F1
#
_entry.id   AF-A0A8I1SSF8-F1
#
_cell.length_a   1.000
_cell.length_b   1.000
_cell.length_c   1.000
_cell.angle_alpha   90.00
_cell.angle_beta   90.00
_cell.angle_gamma   90.00
#
_symmetry.space_group_name_H-M   'P 1'
#
loop_
_entity.id
_entity.type
_entity.pdbx_description
1 polymer ?
#
loop_
_entity_poly.entity_id
_entity_poly.type
_entity_poly.pdbx_seq_one_letter_code
_entity_poly.pdbx_strand_id
1 'polypeptide(L)'
;MAPVALFAYNRPQHLRQTVAALAKNALAGDSELFVFLDGPREESDRALGDEIRKYVSSISDFRSVSLVDQDKNIGLAASIVAGVSQTLEAFESVIVVEDDIATSPFFLRYMNDALSVYRYDDAVASIHGFVYEMEGLPETFFLKGADCWGWATWRRAWRVFDSDGRRLLRDIEEGGLQREFDLDGAAQYTQMLRDQIDGRNDSWAIRWHASAFLRGMLTLHPGRSLVRNIGLDGSGTHCHNVPAHLLVEAGDRPLRVDRLPVVENTEARKKIVDFLRAQSLPCCNGEGVLSRVIRYLRSVLFVK
;
A
#
# COMPACT_ATOMS: atom_id res chain seq x y z
N MET A 1 18.27 -10.71 0.08
CA MET A 1 16.81 -10.53 0.09
C MET A 1 16.51 -9.18 0.71
N ALA A 2 15.46 -8.51 0.26
CA ALA A 2 15.01 -7.29 0.92
C ALA A 2 14.40 -7.63 2.29
N PRO A 3 14.65 -6.82 3.33
CA PRO A 3 13.93 -6.96 4.60
C PRO A 3 12.43 -6.68 4.41
N VAL A 4 11.62 -7.28 5.27
CA VAL A 4 10.18 -7.00 5.38
C VAL A 4 9.97 -6.07 6.57
N ALA A 5 9.45 -4.89 6.34
CA ALA A 5 8.97 -3.96 7.35
C ALA A 5 7.45 -4.13 7.53
N LEU A 6 7.05 -4.66 8.68
CA LEU A 6 5.66 -4.91 9.06
C LEU A 6 5.20 -3.87 10.08
N PHE A 7 4.19 -3.07 9.73
CA PHE A 7 3.66 -2.01 10.60
C PHE A 7 2.42 -2.49 11.33
N ALA A 8 2.42 -2.35 12.66
CA ALA A 8 1.37 -2.85 13.54
C ALA A 8 0.99 -1.84 14.62
N TYR A 9 -0.23 -1.94 15.14
CA TYR A 9 -0.68 -1.11 16.26
C TYR A 9 -1.38 -1.93 17.35
N ASN A 10 -2.69 -2.14 17.24
CA ASN A 10 -3.50 -2.72 18.32
C ASN A 10 -4.39 -3.88 17.84
N ARG A 11 -4.07 -4.52 16.71
CA ARG A 11 -4.83 -5.65 16.16
C ARG A 11 -4.03 -6.95 16.18
N PRO A 12 -3.85 -7.59 17.35
CA PRO A 12 -3.04 -8.80 17.48
C PRO A 12 -3.51 -9.94 16.57
N GLN A 13 -4.82 -10.08 16.36
CA GLN A 13 -5.36 -11.16 15.52
C GLN A 13 -5.06 -10.94 14.03
N HIS A 14 -5.21 -9.73 13.51
CA HIS A 14 -4.82 -9.39 12.13
C HIS A 14 -3.32 -9.57 11.95
N LEU A 15 -2.51 -9.10 12.91
CA LEU A 15 -1.06 -9.30 12.88
C LEU A 15 -0.68 -10.78 12.77
N ARG A 16 -1.30 -11.66 13.59
CA ARG A 16 -1.09 -13.11 13.52
C ARG A 16 -1.43 -13.67 12.14
N GLN A 17 -2.52 -13.23 11.54
CA GLN A 17 -2.92 -13.67 10.20
C GLN A 17 -1.94 -13.20 9.12
N THR A 18 -1.50 -11.94 9.19
CA THR A 18 -0.51 -11.36 8.28
C THR A 18 0.84 -12.07 8.39
N VAL A 19 1.35 -12.27 9.60
CA VAL A 19 2.60 -13.02 9.83
C VAL A 19 2.47 -14.46 9.35
N ALA A 20 1.35 -15.14 9.64
CA ALA A 20 1.12 -16.50 9.15
C ALA A 20 1.04 -16.58 7.62
N ALA A 21 0.52 -15.56 6.95
CA ALA A 21 0.51 -15.48 5.49
C ALA A 21 1.91 -15.24 4.92
N LEU A 22 2.69 -14.34 5.54
CA LEU A 22 4.10 -14.11 5.16
C LEU A 22 4.94 -15.37 5.37
N ALA A 23 4.79 -16.07 6.50
CA ALA A 23 5.52 -17.30 6.81
C ALA A 23 5.30 -18.44 5.79
N LYS A 24 4.16 -18.43 5.09
CA LYS A 24 3.88 -19.40 3.99
C LYS A 24 4.65 -19.10 2.70
N ASN A 25 5.31 -17.96 2.59
CA ASN A 25 6.12 -17.64 1.42
C ASN A 25 7.43 -18.43 1.44
N ALA A 26 7.83 -18.97 0.29
CA ALA A 26 9.05 -19.77 0.17
C ALA A 26 10.35 -19.02 0.58
N LEU A 27 10.34 -17.69 0.57
CA LEU A 27 11.49 -16.84 0.94
C LEU A 27 11.40 -16.29 2.37
N ALA A 28 10.41 -16.72 3.18
CA ALA A 28 10.25 -16.22 4.55
C ALA A 28 11.50 -16.49 5.40
N GLY A 29 12.02 -17.73 5.36
CA GLY A 29 13.23 -18.13 6.09
C GLY A 29 14.52 -17.42 5.66
N ASP A 30 14.53 -16.77 4.49
CA ASP A 30 15.65 -15.96 4.00
C ASP A 30 15.49 -14.46 4.27
N SER A 31 14.31 -14.05 4.74
CA SER A 31 13.93 -12.65 4.93
C SER A 31 14.11 -12.22 6.37
N GLU A 32 14.64 -11.00 6.57
CA GLU A 32 14.68 -10.34 7.88
C GLU A 32 13.35 -9.61 8.09
N LEU A 33 12.66 -9.87 9.20
CA LEU A 33 11.39 -9.23 9.54
C LEU A 33 11.60 -8.16 10.61
N PHE A 34 11.30 -6.91 10.28
CA PHE A 34 11.22 -5.80 11.21
C PHE A 34 9.75 -5.51 11.51
N VAL A 35 9.33 -5.70 12.75
CA VAL A 35 7.97 -5.35 13.20
C VAL A 35 8.04 -3.98 13.89
N PHE A 36 7.45 -2.98 13.26
CA PHE A 36 7.28 -1.64 13.82
C PHE A 36 5.95 -1.59 14.56
N LEU A 37 6.00 -1.56 15.89
CA LEU A 37 4.82 -1.50 16.76
C LEU A 37 4.65 -0.06 17.25
N ASP A 38 3.54 0.57 16.87
CA ASP A 38 3.21 1.90 17.38
C ASP A 38 2.73 1.84 18.85
N GLY A 39 2.97 2.91 19.60
CA GLY A 39 2.65 2.97 21.03
C GLY A 39 1.16 3.17 21.28
N PRO A 40 0.68 2.92 22.52
CA PRO A 40 -0.73 3.04 22.88
C PRO A 40 -1.24 4.48 22.74
N ARG A 41 -2.44 4.66 22.19
CA ARG A 41 -3.17 5.94 22.21
C ARG A 41 -3.96 6.09 23.49
N GLU A 42 -4.52 4.99 23.97
CA GLU A 42 -5.27 4.92 25.22
C GLU A 42 -4.76 3.77 26.10
N GLU A 43 -5.15 3.76 27.37
CA GLU A 43 -4.70 2.73 28.32
C GLU A 43 -5.15 1.32 27.92
N SER A 44 -6.32 1.21 27.28
CA SER A 44 -6.87 -0.04 26.75
C SER A 44 -6.00 -0.68 25.66
N ASP A 45 -5.23 0.12 24.91
CA ASP A 45 -4.35 -0.37 23.85
C ASP A 45 -3.11 -1.08 24.40
N ARG A 46 -2.72 -0.83 25.67
CA ARG A 46 -1.51 -1.42 26.27
C ARG A 46 -1.57 -2.94 26.28
N ALA A 47 -2.71 -3.51 26.69
CA ALA A 47 -2.88 -4.95 26.76
C ALA A 47 -2.77 -5.61 25.37
N LEU A 48 -3.28 -4.94 24.33
CA LEU A 48 -3.18 -5.40 22.95
C LEU A 48 -1.74 -5.31 22.43
N GLY A 49 -1.04 -4.22 22.76
CA GLY A 49 0.39 -4.06 22.46
C GLY A 49 1.25 -5.14 23.14
N ASP A 50 0.97 -5.48 24.41
CA ASP A 50 1.69 -6.53 25.12
C ASP A 50 1.44 -7.93 24.53
N GLU A 51 0.22 -8.19 24.05
CA GLU A 51 -0.07 -9.42 23.31
C GLU A 51 0.75 -9.48 22.01
N ILE A 52 0.85 -8.36 21.29
CA ILE A 52 1.68 -8.26 20.08
C ILE A 52 3.15 -8.49 20.40
N ARG A 53 3.71 -7.81 21.41
CA ARG A 53 5.12 -8.00 21.84
C ARG A 53 5.42 -9.47 22.13
N LYS A 54 4.55 -10.12 22.92
CA LYS A 54 4.67 -11.53 23.25
C LYS A 54 4.62 -12.40 21.99
N TYR A 55 3.68 -12.12 21.08
CA TYR A 55 3.60 -12.88 19.83
C TYR A 55 4.84 -12.71 18.95
N VAL A 56 5.30 -11.47 18.73
CA VAL A 56 6.49 -11.18 17.90
C VAL A 56 7.72 -11.92 18.41
N SER A 57 7.89 -11.99 19.74
CA SER A 57 9.00 -12.74 20.36
C SER A 57 8.97 -14.26 20.13
N SER A 58 7.82 -14.80 19.72
CA SER A 58 7.62 -16.24 19.46
C SER A 58 7.79 -16.64 17.99
N ILE A 59 7.92 -15.67 17.08
CA ILE A 59 8.03 -15.92 15.64
C ILE A 59 9.42 -16.50 15.33
N SER A 60 9.46 -17.58 14.55
CA SER A 60 10.71 -18.26 14.16
C SER A 60 10.79 -18.64 12.67
N ASP A 61 9.76 -18.34 11.88
CA ASP A 61 9.67 -18.67 10.46
C ASP A 61 10.56 -17.81 9.53
N PHE A 62 11.18 -16.76 10.08
CA PHE A 62 12.01 -15.80 9.35
C PHE A 62 13.48 -15.93 9.74
N ARG A 63 14.37 -15.40 8.89
CA ARG A 63 15.82 -15.40 9.16
C ARG A 63 16.16 -14.73 10.50
N SER A 64 15.50 -13.61 10.76
CA SER A 64 15.54 -12.88 12.02
C SER A 64 14.24 -12.09 12.19
N VAL A 65 13.88 -11.83 13.44
CA VAL A 65 12.73 -10.99 13.79
C VAL A 65 13.19 -9.92 14.76
N SER A 66 12.99 -8.66 14.39
CA SER A 66 13.34 -7.48 15.18
C SER A 66 12.08 -6.69 15.50
N LEU A 67 11.87 -6.38 16.77
CA LEU A 67 10.79 -5.48 17.20
C LEU A 67 11.34 -4.06 17.36
N VAL A 68 10.73 -3.11 16.67
CA VAL A 68 10.94 -1.67 16.87
C VAL A 68 9.70 -1.12 17.54
N ASP A 69 9.82 -0.86 18.84
CA ASP A 69 8.69 -0.53 19.72
C ASP A 69 8.66 0.97 20.00
N GLN A 70 7.47 1.58 19.93
CA GLN A 70 7.24 2.98 20.26
C GLN A 70 6.56 3.12 21.62
N ASP A 71 7.07 4.02 22.46
CA ASP A 71 6.47 4.29 23.78
C ASP A 71 5.11 5.00 23.69
N LYS A 72 4.87 5.75 22.60
CA LYS A 72 3.68 6.57 22.39
C LYS A 72 3.15 6.38 20.98
N ASN A 73 1.84 6.53 20.81
CA ASN A 73 1.22 6.53 19.49
C ASN A 73 1.72 7.73 18.67
N ILE A 74 2.49 7.47 17.62
CA ILE A 74 2.94 8.51 16.68
C ILE A 74 2.07 8.56 15.42
N GLY A 75 1.21 7.57 15.21
CA GLY A 75 0.32 7.48 14.06
C GLY A 75 0.94 6.72 12.90
N LEU A 76 0.07 6.13 12.07
CA LEU A 76 0.47 5.23 10.98
C LEU A 76 1.38 5.92 9.96
N ALA A 77 1.06 7.15 9.55
CA ALA A 77 1.87 7.87 8.57
C ALA A 77 3.29 8.15 9.07
N ALA A 78 3.40 8.64 10.30
CA ALA A 78 4.70 8.91 10.91
C ALA A 78 5.50 7.62 11.09
N SER A 79 4.83 6.55 11.55
CA SER A 79 5.45 5.23 11.71
C SER A 79 5.99 4.68 10.39
N ILE A 80 5.20 4.69 9.31
CA ILE A 80 5.65 4.22 7.99
C ILE A 80 6.81 5.05 7.47
N VAL A 81 6.69 6.38 7.49
CA VAL A 81 7.76 7.26 6.98
C VAL A 81 9.07 7.03 7.76
N ALA A 82 9.00 6.96 9.09
CA ALA A 82 10.17 6.72 9.93
C ALA A 82 10.75 5.32 9.71
N GLY A 83 9.93 4.27 9.77
CA GLY A 83 10.37 2.88 9.67
C GLY A 83 10.93 2.51 8.30
N VAL A 84 10.31 2.99 7.22
CA VAL A 84 10.83 2.81 5.86
C VAL A 84 12.16 3.54 5.71
N SER A 85 12.25 4.79 6.16
CA SER A 85 13.49 5.58 6.08
C SER A 85 14.62 4.93 6.87
N GLN A 86 14.37 4.55 8.13
CA GLN A 86 15.30 3.84 8.99
C GLN A 86 15.78 2.53 8.37
N THR A 87 14.87 1.73 7.80
CA THR A 87 15.23 0.46 7.14
C THR A 87 16.11 0.74 5.92
N LEU A 88 15.77 1.75 5.12
CA LEU A 88 16.52 2.11 3.93
C LEU A 88 17.86 2.81 4.22
N GLU A 89 18.17 3.21 5.45
CA GLU A 89 19.54 3.61 5.83
C GLU A 89 20.49 2.41 5.82
N ALA A 90 20.03 1.26 6.33
CA ALA A 90 20.80 0.02 6.40
C ALA A 90 20.71 -0.83 5.12
N PHE A 91 19.56 -0.84 4.46
CA PHE A 91 19.28 -1.71 3.31
C PHE A 91 19.05 -0.92 2.01
N GLU A 92 19.30 -1.54 0.86
CA GLU A 92 19.12 -0.88 -0.44
C GLU A 92 17.66 -0.85 -0.89
N SER A 93 16.86 -1.78 -0.40
CA SER A 93 15.43 -1.91 -0.68
C SER A 93 14.70 -2.45 0.55
N VAL A 94 13.38 -2.33 0.55
CA VAL A 94 12.50 -2.82 1.61
C VAL A 94 11.17 -3.28 1.01
N ILE A 95 10.59 -4.32 1.60
CA ILE A 95 9.21 -4.77 1.36
C ILE A 95 8.38 -4.31 2.55
N VAL A 96 7.26 -3.65 2.30
CA VAL A 96 6.42 -3.02 3.32
C VAL A 96 5.04 -3.67 3.33
N VAL A 97 4.61 -4.07 4.54
CA VAL A 97 3.33 -4.74 4.79
C VAL A 97 2.72 -4.12 6.05
N GLU A 98 1.39 -4.01 6.12
CA GLU A 98 0.65 -3.60 7.33
C GLU A 98 0.04 -4.83 8.00
N ASP A 99 -0.30 -4.72 9.29
CA ASP A 99 -0.86 -5.81 10.09
C ASP A 99 -2.17 -6.41 9.56
N ASP A 100 -2.84 -5.73 8.63
CA ASP A 100 -4.08 -6.17 7.99
C ASP A 100 -3.94 -6.60 6.51
N ILE A 101 -2.73 -6.99 6.10
CA ILE A 101 -2.45 -7.46 4.73
C ILE A 101 -2.04 -8.94 4.71
N ALA A 102 -2.95 -9.80 4.26
CA ALA A 102 -2.66 -11.22 4.04
C ALA A 102 -2.03 -11.44 2.65
N THR A 103 -0.83 -12.00 2.61
CA THR A 103 -0.08 -12.23 1.37
C THR A 103 -0.35 -13.60 0.73
N SER A 104 -0.31 -13.65 -0.59
CA SER A 104 -0.11 -14.87 -1.37
C SER A 104 1.21 -15.57 -0.99
N PRO A 105 1.32 -16.91 -1.07
CA PRO A 105 2.59 -17.63 -0.92
C PRO A 105 3.67 -17.27 -1.95
N PHE A 106 3.31 -16.52 -3.00
CA PHE A 106 4.22 -16.08 -4.06
C PHE A 106 4.63 -14.61 -3.94
N PHE A 107 4.12 -13.89 -2.94
CA PHE A 107 4.33 -12.46 -2.74
C PHE A 107 5.81 -12.08 -2.58
N LEU A 108 6.54 -12.72 -1.65
CA LEU A 108 7.94 -12.38 -1.40
C LEU A 108 8.83 -12.68 -2.60
N ARG A 109 8.51 -13.74 -3.37
CA ARG A 109 9.23 -14.07 -4.60
C ARG A 109 9.04 -12.98 -5.64
N TYR A 110 7.79 -12.61 -5.93
CA TYR A 110 7.47 -11.53 -6.86
C TYR A 110 8.16 -10.21 -6.48
N MET A 111 8.11 -9.82 -5.20
CA MET A 111 8.75 -8.60 -4.73
C MET A 111 10.28 -8.64 -4.91
N ASN A 112 10.95 -9.72 -4.50
CA ASN A 112 12.40 -9.82 -4.62
C ASN A 112 12.86 -9.94 -6.07
N ASP A 113 12.13 -10.68 -6.91
CA ASP A 113 12.44 -10.80 -8.34
C ASP A 113 12.34 -9.42 -9.02
N ALA A 114 11.27 -8.66 -8.75
CA ALA A 114 11.08 -7.32 -9.30
C ALA A 114 12.10 -6.30 -8.75
N LEU A 115 12.39 -6.35 -7.45
CA LEU A 115 13.43 -5.51 -6.84
C LEU A 115 14.82 -5.76 -7.47
N SER A 116 15.09 -7.00 -7.87
CA SER A 116 16.32 -7.39 -8.56
C SER A 116 16.34 -6.91 -10.02
N VAL A 117 15.27 -7.18 -10.77
CA VAL A 117 15.15 -6.84 -12.20
C VAL A 117 15.28 -5.33 -12.44
N TYR A 118 14.62 -4.50 -11.61
CA TYR A 118 14.53 -3.04 -11.77
C TYR A 118 15.47 -2.26 -10.83
N ARG A 119 16.47 -2.92 -10.26
CA ARG A 119 17.38 -2.35 -9.25
C ARG A 119 18.02 -1.02 -9.67
N TYR A 120 18.39 -0.89 -10.94
CA TYR A 120 19.10 0.27 -11.48
C TYR A 120 18.24 1.18 -12.37
N ASP A 121 16.94 0.92 -12.44
CA ASP A 121 16.03 1.69 -13.28
C ASP A 121 15.46 2.87 -12.47
N ASP A 122 16.10 4.03 -12.55
CA ASP A 122 15.72 5.24 -11.78
C ASP A 122 14.29 5.72 -12.05
N ALA A 123 13.71 5.35 -13.19
CA ALA A 123 12.31 5.64 -13.52
C ALA A 123 11.30 4.76 -12.74
N VAL A 124 11.73 3.70 -12.04
CA VAL A 124 10.85 2.84 -11.24
C VAL A 124 10.88 3.29 -9.78
N ALA A 125 9.71 3.69 -9.25
CA ALA A 125 9.53 4.13 -7.87
C ALA A 125 9.23 2.97 -6.93
N SER A 126 8.35 2.05 -7.32
CA SER A 126 7.80 1.02 -6.44
C SER A 126 7.45 -0.26 -7.18
N ILE A 127 7.32 -1.34 -6.43
CA ILE A 127 6.66 -2.58 -6.82
C ILE A 127 5.41 -2.70 -5.96
N HIS A 128 4.26 -2.95 -6.57
CA HIS A 128 2.99 -3.06 -5.87
C HIS A 128 2.48 -4.50 -5.84
N GLY A 129 1.73 -4.86 -4.79
CA GLY A 129 1.23 -6.22 -4.57
C GLY A 129 -0.26 -6.39 -4.85
N PHE A 130 -1.00 -5.29 -5.02
CA PHE A 130 -2.45 -5.32 -5.23
C PHE A 130 -2.85 -4.92 -6.66
N VAL A 131 -3.98 -5.45 -7.10
CA VAL A 131 -4.73 -4.94 -8.24
C VAL A 131 -6.20 -5.36 -8.06
N TYR A 132 -7.11 -4.60 -8.63
CA TYR A 132 -8.53 -4.96 -8.64
C TYR A 132 -8.77 -6.30 -9.36
N GLU A 133 -9.84 -6.99 -8.97
CA GLU A 133 -10.27 -8.21 -9.66
C GLU A 133 -10.80 -7.86 -11.06
N MET A 134 -9.96 -8.05 -12.07
CA MET A 134 -10.20 -7.65 -13.45
C MET A 134 -9.60 -8.65 -14.42
N GLU A 135 -10.27 -8.86 -15.56
CA GLU A 135 -9.78 -9.71 -16.63
C GLU A 135 -8.92 -8.95 -17.64
N GLY A 136 -8.02 -9.68 -18.32
CA GLY A 136 -7.27 -9.17 -19.46
C GLY A 136 -6.14 -8.20 -19.11
N LEU A 137 -5.67 -8.18 -17.85
CA LEU A 137 -4.43 -7.51 -17.49
C LEU A 137 -3.22 -8.40 -17.83
N PRO A 138 -2.08 -7.83 -18.28
CA PRO A 138 -0.83 -8.58 -18.43
C PRO A 138 -0.33 -9.13 -17.09
N GLU A 139 0.57 -10.13 -17.09
CA GLU A 139 1.15 -10.68 -15.83
C GLU A 139 1.77 -9.59 -14.94
N THR A 140 2.44 -8.61 -15.54
CA THR A 140 2.88 -7.38 -14.85
C THR A 140 2.78 -6.19 -15.81
N PHE A 141 2.63 -4.99 -15.27
CA PHE A 141 2.55 -3.76 -16.07
C PHE A 141 2.93 -2.53 -15.23
N PHE A 142 3.33 -1.45 -15.88
CA PHE A 142 3.67 -0.20 -15.20
C PHE A 142 2.51 0.80 -15.25
N LEU A 143 2.28 1.49 -14.13
CA LEU A 143 1.46 2.70 -14.03
C LEU A 143 2.27 3.83 -13.41
N LYS A 144 1.92 5.08 -13.72
CA LYS A 144 2.55 6.25 -13.11
C LYS A 144 2.10 6.48 -11.66
N GLY A 145 3.03 6.94 -10.82
CA GLY A 145 2.79 7.17 -9.39
C GLY A 145 3.15 5.96 -8.54
N ALA A 146 2.54 5.83 -7.36
CA ALA A 146 2.76 4.73 -6.42
C ALA A 146 1.49 4.36 -5.64
N ASP A 147 1.44 3.15 -5.09
CA ASP A 147 0.35 2.62 -4.26
C ASP A 147 0.90 1.82 -3.06
N CYS A 148 0.05 1.53 -2.05
CA CYS A 148 0.51 1.21 -0.69
C CYS A 148 0.14 -0.16 -0.12
N TRP A 149 -0.75 -0.95 -0.74
CA TRP A 149 -1.11 -2.29 -0.25
C TRP A 149 -0.09 -3.35 -0.64
N GLY A 150 0.79 -3.68 0.32
CA GLY A 150 1.87 -4.65 0.14
C GLY A 150 2.80 -4.24 -0.99
N TRP A 151 3.83 -3.46 -0.69
CA TRP A 151 4.65 -2.82 -1.72
C TRP A 151 6.13 -2.96 -1.40
N ALA A 152 6.98 -2.58 -2.33
CA ALA A 152 8.42 -2.54 -2.12
C ALA A 152 9.04 -1.36 -2.85
N THR A 153 10.13 -0.82 -2.31
CA THR A 153 10.88 0.27 -2.95
C THR A 153 12.36 0.16 -2.66
N TRP A 154 13.14 1.03 -3.31
CA TRP A 154 14.57 1.18 -3.12
C TRP A 154 14.88 2.48 -2.41
N ARG A 155 16.01 2.51 -1.70
CA ARG A 155 16.60 3.73 -1.13
C ARG A 155 16.70 4.85 -2.17
N ARG A 156 17.09 4.52 -3.41
CA ARG A 156 17.20 5.51 -4.51
C ARG A 156 15.85 6.15 -4.85
N ALA A 157 14.77 5.38 -4.84
CA ALA A 157 13.43 5.85 -5.18
C ALA A 157 12.82 6.59 -3.99
N TRP A 158 12.90 6.03 -2.78
CA TRP A 158 12.31 6.63 -1.58
C TRP A 158 12.84 8.04 -1.27
N ARG A 159 14.07 8.37 -1.71
CA ARG A 159 14.64 9.73 -1.61
C ARG A 159 13.79 10.83 -2.29
N VAL A 160 12.90 10.48 -3.21
CA VAL A 160 12.01 11.47 -3.83
C VAL A 160 10.76 11.75 -2.99
N PHE A 161 10.49 10.95 -1.95
CA PHE A 161 9.34 11.13 -1.08
C PHE A 161 9.36 12.53 -0.47
N ASP A 162 8.25 13.22 -0.64
CA ASP A 162 8.01 14.55 -0.14
C ASP A 162 6.85 14.52 0.85
N SER A 163 7.12 14.90 2.09
CA SER A 163 6.10 14.94 3.13
C SER A 163 5.19 16.18 3.05
N ASP A 164 5.56 17.21 2.28
CA ASP A 164 4.83 18.47 2.17
C ASP A 164 3.70 18.37 1.14
N GLY A 165 2.52 17.96 1.61
CA GLY A 165 1.32 17.87 0.78
C GLY A 165 0.93 19.18 0.09
N ARG A 166 1.19 20.34 0.71
CA ARG A 166 0.85 21.66 0.12
C ARG A 166 1.73 21.96 -1.08
N ARG A 167 3.03 21.67 -0.99
CA ARG A 167 3.94 21.77 -2.12
C ARG A 167 3.51 20.83 -3.24
N LEU A 168 3.27 19.56 -2.92
CA LEU A 168 2.84 18.56 -3.91
C LEU A 168 1.55 18.99 -4.64
N LEU A 169 0.53 19.44 -3.90
CA LEU A 169 -0.73 19.89 -4.49
C LEU A 169 -0.53 21.10 -5.41
N ARG A 170 0.24 22.10 -4.97
CA ARG A 170 0.53 23.29 -5.78
C ARG A 170 1.24 22.90 -7.08
N ASP A 171 2.26 22.06 -7.02
CA ASP A 171 3.03 21.65 -8.20
C ASP A 171 2.15 20.86 -9.19
N ILE A 172 1.21 20.04 -8.70
CA ILE A 172 0.19 19.36 -9.53
C ILE A 172 -0.75 20.38 -10.19
N GLU A 173 -1.23 21.37 -9.44
CA GLU A 173 -2.20 22.36 -9.93
C GLU A 173 -1.60 23.35 -10.92
N GLU A 174 -0.40 23.86 -10.65
CA GLU A 174 0.35 24.76 -11.54
C GLU A 174 0.78 24.05 -12.83
N GLY A 175 1.05 22.76 -12.76
CA GLY A 175 1.35 21.92 -13.92
C GLY A 175 0.12 21.55 -14.77
N GLY A 176 -1.11 21.83 -14.30
CA GLY A 176 -2.34 21.40 -14.97
C GLY A 176 -2.50 19.87 -14.98
N LEU A 177 -1.91 19.16 -14.02
CA LEU A 177 -1.79 17.71 -14.00
C LEU A 177 -2.95 17.01 -13.28
N GLN A 178 -3.90 17.74 -12.70
CA GLN A 178 -4.96 17.18 -11.85
C GLN A 178 -5.73 16.05 -12.54
N ARG A 179 -6.05 16.21 -13.83
CA ARG A 179 -6.81 15.20 -14.58
C ARG A 179 -6.03 13.89 -14.73
N GLU A 180 -4.74 13.97 -15.03
CA GLU A 180 -3.89 12.80 -15.17
C GLU A 180 -3.65 12.15 -13.81
N PHE A 181 -3.37 12.97 -12.79
CA PHE A 181 -3.23 12.57 -11.40
C PHE A 181 -4.47 11.80 -10.93
N ASP A 182 -5.67 12.30 -11.21
CA ASP A 182 -6.95 11.66 -10.85
C ASP A 182 -7.36 10.48 -11.76
N LEU A 183 -6.41 9.85 -12.47
CA LEU A 183 -6.70 8.77 -13.41
C LEU A 183 -7.82 9.14 -14.41
N ASP A 184 -7.71 10.29 -15.06
CA ASP A 184 -8.74 10.87 -15.93
C ASP A 184 -10.09 11.12 -15.23
N GLY A 185 -10.03 11.48 -13.95
CA GLY A 185 -11.20 11.72 -13.09
C GLY A 185 -11.92 10.44 -12.65
N ALA A 186 -11.29 9.26 -12.80
CA ALA A 186 -11.81 8.01 -12.27
C ALA A 186 -11.45 7.78 -10.80
N ALA A 187 -10.36 8.42 -10.33
CA ALA A 187 -9.98 8.51 -8.94
C ALA A 187 -10.14 9.95 -8.44
N GLN A 188 -10.05 10.16 -7.12
CA GLN A 188 -10.06 11.51 -6.53
C GLN A 188 -8.79 11.74 -5.70
N TYR A 189 -7.63 11.45 -6.27
CA TYR A 189 -6.33 11.63 -5.61
C TYR A 189 -6.05 13.09 -5.27
N THR A 190 -6.43 14.04 -6.14
CA THR A 190 -6.32 15.48 -5.84
C THR A 190 -7.14 15.84 -4.61
N GLN A 191 -8.37 15.31 -4.49
CA GLN A 191 -9.21 15.56 -3.32
C GLN A 191 -8.65 14.88 -2.06
N MET A 192 -8.14 13.65 -2.19
CA MET A 192 -7.49 12.94 -1.10
C MET A 192 -6.28 13.71 -0.57
N LEU A 193 -5.47 14.31 -1.46
CA LEU A 193 -4.33 15.14 -1.09
C LEU A 193 -4.77 16.44 -0.39
N ARG A 194 -5.85 17.09 -0.86
CA ARG A 194 -6.47 18.24 -0.15
C ARG A 194 -6.96 17.85 1.24
N ASP A 195 -7.65 16.74 1.35
CA ASP A 195 -8.16 16.24 2.62
C ASP A 195 -7.01 15.88 3.58
N GLN A 196 -5.88 15.37 3.06
CA GLN A 196 -4.67 15.12 3.84
C GLN A 196 -4.08 16.44 4.39
N ILE A 197 -3.99 17.48 3.56
CA ILE A 197 -3.50 18.81 3.96
C ILE A 197 -4.39 19.44 5.03
N ASP A 198 -5.70 19.24 4.91
CA ASP A 198 -6.70 19.77 5.85
C ASP A 198 -6.82 18.93 7.14
N GLY A 199 -6.05 17.84 7.27
CA GLY A 199 -6.11 16.94 8.43
C GLY A 199 -7.38 16.09 8.50
N ARG A 200 -8.11 15.96 7.39
CA ARG A 200 -9.30 15.10 7.25
C ARG A 200 -8.96 13.64 7.01
N ASN A 201 -7.74 13.34 6.56
CA ASN A 201 -7.11 12.02 6.58
C ASN A 201 -5.62 12.15 6.94
N ASP A 202 -4.98 11.04 7.30
CA ASP A 202 -3.53 10.97 7.59
C ASP A 202 -2.81 10.13 6.53
N SER A 203 -3.24 10.19 5.26
CA SER A 203 -2.70 9.31 4.24
C SER A 203 -1.26 9.69 3.89
N TRP A 204 -0.31 8.82 4.23
CA TRP A 204 1.07 8.91 3.73
C TRP A 204 1.16 8.46 2.27
N ALA A 205 0.27 7.54 1.87
CA ALA A 205 0.26 6.92 0.55
C ALA A 205 0.00 7.95 -0.55
N ILE A 206 -0.95 8.88 -0.35
CA ILE A 206 -1.23 9.92 -1.36
C ILE A 206 -0.04 10.86 -1.59
N ARG A 207 0.74 11.14 -0.54
CA ARG A 207 1.97 11.94 -0.66
C ARG A 207 3.06 11.18 -1.39
N TRP A 208 3.19 9.88 -1.15
CA TRP A 208 4.10 9.03 -1.91
C TRP A 208 3.70 8.93 -3.39
N HIS A 209 2.42 8.73 -3.66
CA HIS A 209 1.87 8.73 -5.01
C HIS A 209 2.17 10.04 -5.75
N ALA A 210 1.87 11.20 -5.14
CA ALA A 210 2.17 12.52 -5.69
C ALA A 210 3.67 12.75 -5.93
N SER A 211 4.52 12.34 -4.99
CA SER A 211 5.97 12.46 -5.12
C SER A 211 6.50 11.70 -6.34
N ALA A 212 6.10 10.44 -6.50
CA ALA A 212 6.47 9.61 -7.64
C ALA A 212 5.87 10.13 -8.95
N PHE A 213 4.59 10.53 -8.93
CA PHE A 213 3.86 11.05 -10.09
C PHE A 213 4.51 12.31 -10.67
N LEU A 214 4.83 13.30 -9.83
CA LEU A 214 5.47 14.55 -10.26
C LEU A 214 6.88 14.32 -10.83
N ARG A 215 7.55 13.22 -10.45
CA ARG A 215 8.84 12.81 -11.00
C ARG A 215 8.72 11.95 -12.26
N GLY A 216 7.50 11.66 -12.73
CA GLY A 216 7.28 10.78 -13.88
C GLY A 216 7.65 9.31 -13.61
N MET A 217 7.76 8.92 -12.35
CA MET A 217 8.17 7.57 -11.99
C MET A 217 7.00 6.58 -12.07
N LEU A 218 7.35 5.32 -12.33
CA LEU A 218 6.42 4.23 -12.57
C LEU A 218 6.47 3.20 -11.43
N THR A 219 5.34 2.57 -11.17
CA THR A 219 5.19 1.44 -10.25
C THR A 219 4.84 0.19 -11.04
N LEU A 220 5.53 -0.92 -10.73
CA LEU A 220 5.20 -2.22 -11.31
C LEU A 220 4.01 -2.82 -10.56
N HIS A 221 2.90 -3.00 -11.27
CA HIS A 221 1.70 -3.66 -10.77
C HIS A 221 1.67 -5.12 -11.22
N PRO A 222 1.05 -6.00 -10.41
CA PRO A 222 0.79 -7.37 -10.82
C PRO A 222 -0.51 -7.43 -11.63
N GLY A 223 -0.62 -8.42 -12.52
CA GLY A 223 -1.86 -8.71 -13.27
C GLY A 223 -2.95 -9.38 -12.45
N ARG A 224 -2.61 -9.82 -11.23
CA ARG A 224 -3.50 -10.42 -10.24
C ARG A 224 -3.02 -10.03 -8.85
N SER A 225 -3.94 -9.79 -7.91
CA SER A 225 -3.51 -9.39 -6.59
C SER A 225 -2.68 -10.51 -5.92
N LEU A 226 -1.59 -10.14 -5.27
CA LEU A 226 -0.80 -11.00 -4.40
C LEU A 226 -1.06 -10.72 -2.93
N VAL A 227 -1.98 -9.81 -2.63
CA VAL A 227 -2.36 -9.45 -1.28
C VAL A 227 -3.87 -9.32 -1.16
N ARG A 228 -4.38 -9.58 0.04
CA ARG A 228 -5.76 -9.33 0.43
C ARG A 228 -5.75 -8.48 1.68
N ASN A 229 -6.53 -7.40 1.67
CA ASN A 229 -6.75 -6.61 2.87
C ASN A 229 -7.80 -7.30 3.77
N ILE A 230 -7.36 -7.80 4.92
CA ILE A 230 -8.20 -8.48 5.92
C ILE A 230 -8.71 -7.52 7.01
N GLY A 231 -8.34 -6.24 6.97
CA GLY A 231 -8.81 -5.19 7.87
C GLY A 231 -10.10 -4.51 7.42
N LEU A 232 -10.64 -4.93 6.27
CA LEU A 232 -11.91 -4.50 5.70
C LEU A 232 -13.13 -5.21 6.36
N ASP A 233 -12.95 -5.75 7.56
CA ASP A 233 -13.92 -6.58 8.30
C ASP A 233 -14.80 -5.79 9.29
N GLY A 234 -14.60 -4.47 9.38
CA GLY A 234 -15.32 -3.64 10.34
C GLY A 234 -14.50 -3.24 11.58
N SER A 235 -13.26 -3.73 11.73
CA SER A 235 -12.39 -3.44 12.89
C SER A 235 -11.43 -2.25 12.70
N GLY A 236 -11.20 -1.79 11.46
CA GLY A 236 -10.26 -0.72 11.16
C GLY A 236 -10.81 0.71 11.30
N THR A 237 -9.92 1.69 11.46
CA THR A 237 -10.33 3.12 11.54
C THR A 237 -11.02 3.59 10.25
N HIS A 238 -10.76 2.93 9.12
CA HIS A 238 -11.33 3.22 7.81
C HIS A 238 -12.10 2.02 7.25
N CYS A 239 -13.00 1.35 7.98
CA CYS A 239 -13.66 0.12 7.50
C CYS A 239 -15.20 0.22 7.37
N HIS A 240 -15.82 1.38 7.58
CA HIS A 240 -17.29 1.50 7.55
C HIS A 240 -17.85 1.74 6.13
N ASN A 241 -18.45 0.71 5.50
CA ASN A 241 -18.93 0.68 4.09
C ASN A 241 -17.82 0.44 3.05
N VAL A 242 -17.11 -0.68 3.18
CA VAL A 242 -16.07 -1.09 2.24
C VAL A 242 -16.67 -1.32 0.85
N PRO A 243 -16.15 -0.65 -0.20
CA PRO A 243 -16.54 -0.93 -1.57
C PRO A 243 -16.19 -2.36 -1.97
N ALA A 244 -17.13 -3.06 -2.62
CA ALA A 244 -16.94 -4.46 -3.02
C ALA A 244 -15.70 -4.67 -3.90
N HIS A 245 -15.33 -3.69 -4.73
CA HIS A 245 -14.15 -3.76 -5.59
C HIS A 245 -12.80 -3.76 -4.84
N LEU A 246 -12.79 -3.47 -3.53
CA LEU A 246 -11.61 -3.58 -2.67
C LEU A 246 -11.51 -4.96 -2.00
N LEU A 247 -12.56 -5.78 -2.06
CA LEU A 247 -12.59 -7.14 -1.50
C LEU A 247 -11.98 -8.12 -2.50
N VAL A 248 -10.66 -8.07 -2.68
CA VAL A 248 -9.92 -8.92 -3.62
C VAL A 248 -9.17 -10.02 -2.88
N GLU A 249 -9.30 -11.26 -3.36
CA GLU A 249 -8.53 -12.39 -2.85
C GLU A 249 -7.09 -12.39 -3.40
N ALA A 250 -6.16 -12.86 -2.58
CA ALA A 250 -4.77 -13.03 -3.01
C ALA A 250 -4.67 -14.26 -3.92
N GLY A 251 -4.04 -14.09 -5.09
CA GLY A 251 -3.86 -15.16 -6.06
C GLY A 251 -3.03 -16.33 -5.53
N ASP A 252 -3.33 -17.52 -6.02
CA ASP A 252 -2.77 -18.80 -5.58
C ASP A 252 -1.78 -19.41 -6.59
N ARG A 253 -1.36 -18.63 -7.59
CA ARG A 253 -0.41 -19.04 -8.64
C ARG A 253 0.76 -18.06 -8.76
N PRO A 254 1.99 -18.55 -9.02
CA PRO A 254 3.19 -17.73 -9.11
C PRO A 254 3.08 -16.69 -10.22
N LEU A 255 3.48 -15.45 -9.95
CA LEU A 255 3.63 -14.38 -10.95
C LEU A 255 5.07 -14.36 -11.46
N ARG A 256 5.23 -14.38 -12.78
CA ARG A 256 6.55 -14.25 -13.40
C ARG A 256 6.89 -12.78 -13.58
N VAL A 257 8.06 -12.39 -13.11
CA VAL A 257 8.61 -11.06 -13.36
C VAL A 257 9.59 -11.13 -14.53
N ASP A 258 9.13 -10.71 -15.70
CA ASP A 258 10.00 -10.50 -16.86
C ASP A 258 10.41 -9.02 -16.93
N ARG A 259 11.58 -8.73 -17.50
CA ARG A 259 12.01 -7.36 -17.75
C ARG A 259 11.15 -6.75 -18.85
N LEU A 260 10.32 -5.78 -18.48
CA LEU A 260 9.52 -4.97 -19.39
C LEU A 260 10.27 -3.66 -19.71
N PRO A 261 9.97 -3.02 -20.86
CA PRO A 261 10.30 -1.62 -21.04
C PRO A 261 9.66 -0.78 -19.92
N VAL A 262 10.43 0.13 -19.33
CA VAL A 262 9.97 1.00 -18.24
C VAL A 262 9.16 2.16 -18.82
N VAL A 263 7.96 1.83 -19.29
CA VAL A 263 6.98 2.75 -19.88
C VAL A 263 5.59 2.40 -19.35
N GLU A 264 4.75 3.40 -19.17
CA GLU A 264 3.38 3.18 -18.69
C GLU A 264 2.58 2.32 -19.68
N ASN A 265 1.85 1.34 -19.14
CA ASN A 265 0.94 0.51 -19.93
C ASN A 265 -0.41 1.22 -20.06
N THR A 266 -0.59 1.93 -21.18
CA THR A 266 -1.79 2.73 -21.46
C THR A 266 -3.05 1.88 -21.58
N GLU A 267 -2.96 0.63 -22.03
CA GLU A 267 -4.10 -0.28 -22.12
C GLU A 267 -4.57 -0.72 -20.72
N ALA A 268 -3.65 -1.14 -19.86
CA ALA A 268 -3.95 -1.50 -18.48
C ALA A 268 -4.50 -0.28 -17.71
N ARG A 269 -3.87 0.89 -17.89
CA ARG A 269 -4.36 2.15 -17.34
C ARG A 269 -5.80 2.44 -17.76
N LYS A 270 -6.12 2.32 -19.05
CA LYS A 270 -7.47 2.52 -19.57
C LYS A 270 -8.47 1.54 -18.93
N LYS A 271 -8.12 0.25 -18.83
CA LYS A 271 -8.98 -0.75 -18.19
C LYS A 271 -9.29 -0.38 -16.74
N ILE A 272 -8.30 0.07 -15.98
CA ILE A 272 -8.47 0.48 -14.57
C ILE A 272 -9.36 1.72 -14.47
N VAL A 273 -9.16 2.71 -15.34
CA VAL A 273 -10.03 3.90 -15.43
C VAL A 273 -11.47 3.53 -15.70
N ASP A 274 -11.71 2.66 -16.69
CA ASP A 274 -13.06 2.24 -17.06
C ASP A 274 -13.72 1.44 -15.92
N PHE A 275 -12.94 0.57 -15.25
CA PHE A 275 -13.39 -0.19 -14.09
C PHE A 275 -13.82 0.74 -12.93
N LEU A 276 -12.97 1.68 -12.53
CA LEU A 276 -13.25 2.61 -11.43
C LEU A 276 -14.45 3.51 -11.72
N ARG A 277 -14.61 3.96 -12.98
CA ARG A 277 -15.80 4.70 -13.41
C ARG A 277 -17.06 3.85 -13.30
N ALA A 278 -17.00 2.57 -13.69
CA ALA A 278 -18.14 1.66 -13.56
C ALA A 278 -18.55 1.45 -12.09
N GLN A 279 -17.61 1.43 -11.15
CA GLN A 279 -17.89 1.37 -9.71
C GLN A 279 -18.47 2.68 -9.15
N SER A 280 -18.21 3.80 -9.82
CA SER A 280 -18.72 5.13 -9.46
C SER A 280 -20.11 5.41 -10.04
N LEU A 281 -20.58 4.60 -10.99
CA LEU A 281 -21.94 4.70 -11.53
C LEU A 281 -22.95 4.12 -10.53
N PRO A 282 -24.07 4.81 -10.26
CA PRO A 282 -25.06 4.30 -9.35
C PRO A 282 -25.67 3.01 -9.89
N CYS A 283 -25.54 1.90 -9.16
CA CYS A 283 -26.45 0.78 -9.31
C CYS A 283 -27.88 1.33 -9.19
N CYS A 284 -28.74 1.01 -10.14
CA CYS A 284 -30.12 1.50 -10.25
C CYS A 284 -30.97 1.09 -9.05
N ASN A 285 -30.81 1.69 -7.87
CA ASN A 285 -31.66 1.46 -6.69
C ASN A 285 -31.72 2.73 -5.83
N GLY A 286 -32.75 3.55 -6.05
CA GLY A 286 -33.57 4.23 -5.03
C GLY A 286 -32.99 5.20 -3.99
N GLU A 287 -31.69 5.33 -3.78
CA GLU A 287 -31.17 6.14 -2.66
C GLU A 287 -30.92 7.60 -3.04
N GLY A 288 -31.17 8.56 -2.15
CA GLY A 288 -31.09 10.01 -2.40
C GLY A 288 -29.68 10.58 -2.59
N VAL A 289 -29.55 11.73 -3.25
CA VAL A 289 -28.28 12.36 -3.67
C VAL A 289 -27.26 12.56 -2.53
N LEU A 290 -27.71 12.78 -1.29
CA LEU A 290 -26.84 13.00 -0.14
C LEU A 290 -26.12 11.71 0.32
N SER A 291 -26.79 10.55 0.30
CA SER A 291 -26.14 9.26 0.62
C SER A 291 -25.20 8.81 -0.50
N ARG A 292 -25.44 9.26 -1.74
CA ARG A 292 -24.57 9.03 -2.92
C ARG A 292 -23.21 9.70 -2.80
N VAL A 293 -23.17 10.96 -2.34
CA VAL A 293 -21.92 11.70 -2.12
C VAL A 293 -21.13 11.11 -0.95
N ILE A 294 -21.81 10.70 0.11
CA ILE A 294 -21.17 10.10 1.30
C ILE A 294 -20.56 8.73 0.97
N ARG A 295 -21.21 7.90 0.14
CA ARG A 295 -20.65 6.59 -0.27
C ARG A 295 -19.43 6.75 -1.18
N TYR A 296 -19.46 7.71 -2.12
CA TYR A 296 -18.36 7.99 -3.04
C TYR A 296 -17.15 8.66 -2.35
N LEU A 297 -17.39 9.58 -1.41
CA LEU A 297 -16.33 10.14 -0.57
C LEU A 297 -15.73 9.06 0.34
N ARG A 298 -16.56 8.18 0.90
CA ARG A 298 -16.08 7.05 1.72
C ARG A 298 -15.27 6.06 0.89
N SER A 299 -15.74 5.62 -0.29
CA SER A 299 -15.04 4.65 -1.16
C SER A 299 -13.62 5.08 -1.55
N VAL A 300 -13.42 6.39 -1.71
CA VAL A 300 -12.12 6.99 -2.02
C VAL A 300 -11.24 7.12 -0.77
N LEU A 301 -11.81 7.32 0.41
CA LEU A 301 -11.10 7.40 1.70
C LEU A 301 -10.65 6.02 2.26
N PHE A 302 -10.87 4.91 1.54
CA PHE A 302 -10.45 3.56 1.97
C PHE A 302 -9.02 3.18 1.58
N VAL A 303 -8.31 4.04 0.85
CA VAL A 303 -6.86 3.98 0.79
C VAL A 303 -6.38 4.86 1.94
N LYS A 304 -6.03 4.21 3.06
CA LYS A 304 -5.68 4.83 4.36
C LYS A 304 -4.83 6.10 4.23
#